data_AF-A0A6B2GDC5-F1
#
_entry.id   AF-A0A6B2GDC5-F1
#
_cell.length_a   1.000
_cell.length_b   1.000
_cell.length_c   1.000
_cell.angle_alpha   90.00
_cell.angle_beta   90.00
_cell.angle_gamma   90.00
#
_symmetry.space_group_name_H-M   'P 1'
#
loop_
_entity.id
_entity.type
_entity.pdbx_description
1 polymer ?
#
loop_
_entity_poly.entity_id
_entity_poly.type
_entity_poly.pdbx_seq_one_letter_code
_entity_poly.pdbx_strand_id
1 'polypeptide(L)'
;SLFLNEKFVDILLDKKTLIKKLVREKTVDYGDLVGKDSYGNKYYENLQSQKCRSRIIDYPYRGPQEYDASLIPPDWYNWLHNTTDKIPQKTDMKPFFLLPHKPNQTLFRTR
;
A
#
# COMPACT_ATOMS: atom_id res chain seq x y z
N SER A 1 19.15 9.93 -20.82
CA SER A 1 19.67 8.56 -21.02
C SER A 1 18.63 7.60 -20.46
N LEU A 2 18.29 6.52 -21.18
CA LEU A 2 17.29 5.52 -20.81
C LEU A 2 17.85 4.57 -19.73
N PHE A 3 18.41 5.13 -18.66
CA PHE A 3 18.85 4.29 -17.54
C PHE A 3 17.61 3.83 -16.81
N LEU A 4 17.41 2.51 -16.80
CA LEU A 4 16.48 1.85 -15.91
C LEU A 4 16.75 2.36 -14.50
N ASN A 5 15.69 2.77 -13.79
CA ASN A 5 15.79 3.24 -12.42
C ASN A 5 16.40 2.13 -11.54
N GLU A 6 17.36 2.45 -10.68
CA GLU A 6 18.07 1.47 -9.82
C GLU A 6 17.08 0.60 -9.04
N LYS A 7 16.01 1.19 -8.51
CA LYS A 7 14.97 0.47 -7.76
C LYS A 7 14.21 -0.55 -8.60
N PHE A 8 14.04 -0.26 -9.89
CA PHE A 8 13.42 -1.21 -10.81
C PHE A 8 14.35 -2.39 -11.08
N VAL A 9 15.65 -2.13 -11.25
CA VAL A 9 16.66 -3.18 -11.40
C VAL A 9 16.72 -4.06 -10.15
N ASP A 10 16.65 -3.47 -8.95
CA ASP A 10 16.62 -4.23 -7.69
C ASP A 10 15.43 -5.20 -7.62
N ILE A 11 14.26 -4.77 -8.07
CA ILE A 11 13.07 -5.63 -8.14
C ILE A 11 13.27 -6.77 -9.15
N LEU A 12 13.92 -6.49 -10.28
CA LEU A 12 14.21 -7.53 -11.27
C LEU A 12 15.24 -8.56 -10.77
N LEU A 13 16.22 -8.11 -10.01
CA LEU A 13 17.24 -8.96 -9.42
C LEU A 13 16.67 -9.88 -8.33
N ASP A 14 15.74 -9.38 -7.52
CA ASP A 14 15.05 -10.19 -6.53
C ASP A 14 13.86 -10.96 -7.13
N LYS A 15 14.15 -12.19 -7.56
CA LYS A 15 13.17 -13.12 -8.13
C LYS A 15 11.92 -13.29 -7.25
N LYS A 16 12.04 -13.24 -5.92
CA LYS A 16 10.89 -13.45 -5.02
C LYS A 16 9.93 -12.26 -5.08
N THR A 17 10.44 -11.05 -4.96
CA THR A 17 9.59 -9.84 -5.08
C THR A 17 9.04 -9.70 -6.49
N LEU A 18 9.84 -10.00 -7.52
CA LEU A 18 9.37 -10.00 -8.90
C LEU A 18 8.19 -10.95 -9.13
N ILE A 19 8.30 -12.22 -8.73
CA ILE A 19 7.22 -13.20 -8.89
C ILE A 19 5.99 -12.78 -8.09
N LYS A 20 6.17 -12.30 -6.85
CA LYS A 20 5.05 -11.78 -6.02
C LYS A 20 4.32 -10.65 -6.76
N LYS A 21 5.05 -9.67 -7.29
CA LYS A 21 4.49 -8.53 -8.02
C LYS A 21 3.75 -8.96 -9.28
N LEU A 22 4.35 -9.86 -10.08
CA LEU A 22 3.73 -10.36 -11.31
C LEU A 22 2.48 -11.20 -11.05
N VAL A 23 2.51 -12.10 -10.08
CA VAL A 23 1.39 -13.03 -9.81
C VAL A 23 0.26 -12.36 -9.05
N ARG A 24 0.58 -11.53 -8.04
CA ARG A 24 -0.43 -10.94 -7.15
C ARG A 24 -0.87 -9.55 -7.60
N GLU A 25 0.08 -8.64 -7.82
CA GLU A 25 -0.19 -7.22 -8.16
C GLU A 25 -0.44 -7.04 -9.66
N LYS A 26 0.04 -7.98 -10.50
CA LYS A 26 0.02 -7.95 -11.97
C LYS A 26 0.77 -6.77 -12.57
N THR A 27 1.53 -6.04 -11.76
CA THR A 27 2.28 -4.84 -12.16
C THR A 27 3.60 -4.80 -11.43
N VAL A 28 4.63 -4.22 -12.07
CA VAL A 28 5.98 -4.07 -11.50
C VAL A 28 6.20 -2.59 -11.16
N ASP A 29 5.31 -2.05 -10.34
CA ASP A 29 5.42 -0.68 -9.87
C ASP A 29 6.44 -0.59 -8.71
N TYR A 30 7.15 0.53 -8.66
CA TYR A 30 8.20 0.83 -7.68
C TYR A 30 8.05 2.27 -7.16
N GLY A 31 8.58 2.53 -5.97
CA GLY A 31 8.54 3.85 -5.32
C GLY A 31 9.34 3.90 -4.03
N ASP A 32 9.43 5.09 -3.45
CA ASP A 32 10.03 5.34 -2.13
C ASP A 32 9.08 4.93 -1.00
N LEU A 33 9.61 4.25 0.02
CA LEU A 33 8.81 3.87 1.19
C LEU A 33 8.47 5.13 2.01
N VAL A 34 7.19 5.48 2.04
CA VAL A 34 6.67 6.62 2.79
C VAL A 34 6.37 6.22 4.24
N GLY A 35 5.82 5.02 4.44
CA GLY A 35 5.51 4.56 5.78
C GLY A 35 4.86 3.19 5.83
N LYS A 36 4.56 2.76 7.06
CA LYS A 36 3.92 1.49 7.37
C LYS A 36 2.84 1.71 8.41
N ASP A 37 1.67 1.13 8.21
CA ASP A 37 0.59 1.20 9.18
C ASP A 37 0.72 0.14 10.30
N SER A 38 -0.23 0.14 11.23
CA SER A 38 -0.33 -0.83 12.32
C SER A 38 -0.65 -2.26 11.85
N TYR A 39 -1.29 -2.41 10.68
CA TYR A 39 -1.70 -3.70 10.13
C TYR A 39 -0.59 -4.37 9.29
N GLY A 40 0.47 -3.63 9.00
CA GLY A 40 1.62 -4.09 8.25
C GLY A 40 1.62 -3.71 6.78
N ASN A 41 0.65 -2.93 6.32
CA ASN A 41 0.60 -2.38 4.98
C ASN A 41 1.72 -1.34 4.81
N LYS A 42 2.45 -1.43 3.70
CA LYS A 42 3.52 -0.50 3.37
C LYS A 42 3.07 0.42 2.24
N TYR A 43 3.36 1.70 2.37
CA TYR A 43 2.93 2.73 1.44
C TYR A 43 4.15 3.29 0.72
N TYR A 44 4.05 3.37 -0.61
CA TYR A 44 5.12 3.81 -1.49
C TYR A 44 4.66 4.98 -2.36
N GLU A 45 5.57 5.89 -2.67
CA GLU A 45 5.31 7.01 -3.58
C GLU A 45 6.36 7.09 -4.69
N ASN A 46 5.91 7.38 -5.91
CA ASN A 46 6.72 7.60 -7.09
C ASN A 46 6.12 8.73 -7.92
N LEU A 47 6.70 9.92 -7.80
CA LEU A 47 6.27 11.11 -8.53
C LEU A 47 6.64 11.08 -10.02
N GLN A 48 7.52 10.17 -10.45
CA GLN A 48 7.86 9.98 -11.86
C GLN A 48 6.82 9.12 -12.61
N SER A 49 5.98 8.39 -11.88
CA SER A 49 4.89 7.61 -12.47
C SER A 49 3.76 8.48 -13.01
N GLN A 50 2.88 7.87 -13.80
CA GLN A 50 1.69 8.53 -14.31
C GLN A 50 0.81 9.08 -13.17
N LYS A 51 0.11 10.18 -13.44
CA LYS A 51 -0.88 10.76 -12.52
C LYS A 51 -1.89 9.68 -12.09
N CYS A 52 -2.28 9.68 -10.82
CA CYS A 52 -3.11 8.67 -10.16
C CYS A 52 -2.46 7.29 -9.92
N ARG A 53 -1.24 7.05 -10.42
CA ARG A 53 -0.44 5.83 -10.16
C ARG A 53 0.84 6.13 -9.36
N SER A 54 0.94 7.34 -8.83
CA SER A 54 2.09 7.79 -8.04
C SER A 54 2.13 7.15 -6.65
N ARG A 55 0.99 6.75 -6.08
CA ARG A 55 0.91 6.17 -4.73
C ARG A 55 0.51 4.69 -4.82
N ILE A 56 1.27 3.84 -4.14
CA ILE A 56 1.15 2.38 -4.22
C ILE A 56 1.11 1.82 -2.79
N ILE A 57 0.37 0.74 -2.61
CA ILE A 57 0.31 -0.01 -1.36
C ILE A 57 0.82 -1.43 -1.57
N ASP A 58 1.69 -1.91 -0.69
CA ASP A 58 2.06 -3.32 -0.58
C ASP A 58 1.42 -3.91 0.68
N TYR A 59 0.41 -4.75 0.47
CA TYR A 59 -0.21 -5.52 1.54
C TYR A 59 0.72 -6.63 2.04
N PRO A 60 0.78 -6.89 3.36
CA PRO A 60 1.52 -8.02 3.90
C PRO A 60 0.96 -9.32 3.32
N TYR A 61 1.86 -10.25 2.98
CA TYR A 61 1.45 -11.55 2.46
C TYR A 61 0.94 -12.41 3.61
N ARG A 62 -0.37 -12.68 3.62
CA ARG A 62 -1.03 -13.60 4.58
C ARG A 62 -1.63 -14.83 3.91
N GLY A 63 -1.95 -14.72 2.62
CA GLY A 63 -2.40 -15.80 1.75
C GLY A 63 -2.63 -15.31 0.32
N PRO A 64 -2.97 -16.19 -0.63
CA PRO A 64 -3.11 -15.85 -2.05
C PRO A 64 -4.23 -14.84 -2.37
N GLN A 65 -5.28 -14.74 -1.55
CA GLN A 65 -6.42 -13.83 -1.75
C GLN A 65 -6.79 -13.06 -0.47
N GLU A 66 -5.85 -12.91 0.46
CA GLU A 66 -6.11 -12.28 1.77
C GLU A 66 -5.81 -10.78 1.80
N TYR A 67 -5.69 -10.15 0.62
CA TYR A 67 -5.58 -8.70 0.52
C TYR A 67 -6.93 -8.13 0.08
N ASP A 68 -7.36 -7.06 0.74
CA ASP A 68 -8.60 -6.37 0.44
C ASP A 68 -8.37 -4.86 0.60
N ALA A 69 -9.06 -4.07 -0.22
CA ALA A 69 -9.00 -2.61 -0.17
C ALA A 69 -9.51 -2.06 1.18
N SER A 70 -10.43 -2.78 1.82
CA SER A 70 -10.96 -2.39 3.14
C SER A 70 -9.94 -2.54 4.29
N LEU A 71 -8.79 -3.19 4.07
CA LEU A 71 -7.72 -3.29 5.07
C LEU A 71 -6.98 -1.96 5.29
N ILE A 72 -7.18 -0.98 4.42
CA ILE A 72 -6.55 0.33 4.53
C ILE A 72 -7.22 1.12 5.67
N PRO A 73 -6.48 1.58 6.69
CA PRO A 73 -7.04 2.44 7.72
C PRO A 73 -7.41 3.82 7.15
N PRO A 74 -8.37 4.52 7.77
CA PRO A 74 -8.87 5.81 7.28
C PRO A 74 -7.77 6.88 7.17
N ASP A 75 -6.78 6.84 8.07
CA ASP A 75 -5.64 7.77 8.08
C ASP A 75 -4.84 7.70 6.77
N TRP A 76 -4.62 6.49 6.25
CA TRP A 76 -3.87 6.25 5.01
C TRP A 76 -4.76 6.27 3.77
N TYR A 77 -6.08 6.10 3.92
CA TYR A 77 -7.03 6.10 2.83
C TYR A 77 -7.00 7.41 2.04
N ASN A 78 -7.07 8.56 2.73
CA ASN A 78 -7.10 9.88 2.09
C ASN A 78 -5.79 10.18 1.33
N TRP A 79 -4.66 9.79 1.90
CA TRP A 79 -3.35 9.91 1.26
C TRP A 79 -3.27 9.02 0.01
N LEU A 80 -3.64 7.74 0.12
CA LEU A 80 -3.57 6.82 -1.03
C LEU A 80 -4.46 7.27 -2.21
N HIS A 81 -5.64 7.83 -1.93
CA HIS A 81 -6.60 8.28 -2.94
C HIS A 81 -6.35 9.70 -3.47
N ASN A 82 -5.17 10.28 -3.21
CA ASN A 82 -4.83 11.64 -3.64
C ASN A 82 -5.84 12.70 -3.16
N THR A 83 -6.55 12.44 -2.06
CA THR A 83 -7.48 13.42 -1.45
C THR A 83 -6.71 14.43 -0.62
N THR A 84 -5.62 14.00 0.02
CA THR A 84 -4.75 14.84 0.83
C THR A 84 -3.28 14.49 0.58
N ASP A 85 -2.39 15.49 0.62
CA ASP A 85 -0.94 15.28 0.55
C ASP A 85 -0.30 15.03 1.92
N LYS A 86 -1.08 15.23 3.00
CA LYS A 86 -0.62 14.97 4.36
C LYS A 86 -0.39 13.47 4.57
N ILE A 87 0.83 13.12 4.95
CA ILE A 87 1.19 11.77 5.40
C ILE A 87 0.69 11.60 6.85
N PRO A 88 -0.04 10.54 7.17
CA PRO A 88 -0.53 10.33 8.53
C PRO A 88 0.62 10.03 9.49
N GLN A 89 0.61 10.71 10.63
CA GLN A 89 1.61 10.54 11.69
C GLN A 89 0.97 9.94 12.94
N LYS A 90 1.76 9.20 13.74
CA LYS A 90 1.27 8.62 15.01
C LYS A 90 0.83 9.69 16.02
N THR A 91 1.35 10.91 15.88
CA THR A 91 1.05 12.08 16.72
C THR A 91 -0.22 12.81 16.31
N ASP A 92 -0.90 12.40 15.22
CA ASP A 92 -2.14 13.04 14.80
C ASP A 92 -3.23 12.84 15.86
N MET A 93 -3.86 13.96 16.26
CA MET A 93 -4.94 13.93 17.24
C MET A 93 -6.16 13.24 16.65
N LYS A 94 -6.62 12.20 17.34
CA LYS A 94 -7.84 11.46 16.98
C LYS A 94 -8.98 11.89 17.90
N PRO A 95 -10.21 12.07 17.37
CA PRO A 95 -11.35 12.36 18.21
C PRO A 95 -11.63 11.18 19.14
N PHE A 96 -12.13 11.45 20.36
CA PHE A 96 -12.31 10.43 21.40
C PHE A 96 -13.31 9.33 21.01
N PHE A 97 -14.24 9.63 20.10
CA PHE A 97 -15.25 8.69 19.61
C PHE A 97 -14.77 7.83 18.43
N LEU A 98 -13.53 8.00 17.98
CA LEU A 98 -12.99 7.22 16.87
C LEU A 98 -12.78 5.77 17.28
N LEU A 99 -13.43 4.86 16.58
CA LEU A 99 -13.26 3.42 16.77
C LEU A 99 -12.00 2.91 16.05
N PRO A 100 -11.39 1.82 16.55
CA PRO A 100 -10.32 1.15 15.83
C PRO A 100 -10.83 0.64 14.48
N HIS A 101 -9.99 0.77 13.45
CA HIS A 101 -10.35 0.34 12.09
C HIS A 101 -10.66 -1.16 12.05
N LYS A 102 -11.77 -1.51 11.40
CA LYS A 102 -12.18 -2.89 11.13
C LYS A 102 -12.41 -3.04 9.63
N PRO A 103 -11.76 -4.02 8.98
CA PRO A 103 -12.00 -4.27 7.56
C PRO A 103 -13.40 -4.83 7.33
N ASN A 104 -13.78 -4.88 6.07
CA ASN A 104 -15.08 -5.36 5.65
C ASN A 104 -15.28 -6.85 6.00
N GLN A 105 -16.47 -7.20 6.51
CA GLN A 105 -16.81 -8.54 7.00
C GLN A 105 -17.82 -9.30 6.13
N THR A 106 -18.22 -8.78 4.96
CA THR A 106 -19.37 -9.28 4.19
C THR A 106 -19.33 -10.78 3.84
N LEU A 107 -18.14 -11.39 3.73
CA LEU A 107 -17.97 -12.83 3.44
C LEU A 107 -17.48 -13.66 4.63
N PHE A 108 -17.22 -13.01 5.77
CA PHE A 108 -16.90 -13.70 7.03
C PHE A 108 -18.22 -14.03 7.73
N ARG A 109 -18.84 -15.14 7.32
CA ARG A 109 -20.01 -15.66 8.03
C ARG A 109 -19.55 -16.19 9.39
N THR A 110 -19.75 -15.42 10.46
CA THR A 110 -19.74 -15.95 11.81
C THR A 110 -20.93 -16.91 11.92
N ARG A 111 -20.67 -18.21 11.81
CA ARG A 111 -21.61 -19.23 12.28
C ARG A 111 -21.58 -19.27 13.79
#